data_AF-A0A7L0QF85-F1
#
_entry.id   AF-A0A7L0QF85-F1
#
_cell.length_a   1.000
_cell.length_b   1.000
_cell.length_c   1.000
_cell.angle_alpha   90.00
_cell.angle_beta   90.00
_cell.angle_gamma   90.00
#
_symmetry.space_group_name_H-M   'P 1'
#
loop_
_entity.id
_entity.type
_entity.pdbx_description
1 polymer ?
#
loop_
_entity_poly.entity_id
_entity_poly.type
_entity_poly.pdbx_seq_one_letter_code
_entity_poly.pdbx_strand_id
1 'polypeptide(L)'
;GSARRLELRIRLFCRGVLLSPGGRRSDSAFWLTRILKPWPMVNQARLLYIIFGPVSSRDGHVVWQKMIEGPTDETSLKGLADAIKLLYGTEAREWTADDVISLVDELSVVPQEWLMENNARLLLLSGNSICFTFMASKAVNGRAVELARLMVFMVLVCEKDLYCMDWAVKMMQKVCKVFSTPWERNNFLQCLENSFARMLMDMLQAVLAGERDEEDSSFLNLFHLMNGQANFHKEILYLAMGSSSSS
;
A
#
# COMPACT_ATOMS: atom_id res chain seq x y z
N GLY A 1 -7.31 -16.99 9.98
CA GLY A 1 -7.47 -18.05 8.98
C GLY A 1 -8.13 -19.33 9.48
N SER A 2 -7.96 -19.76 10.75
CA SER A 2 -8.42 -21.07 11.22
C SER A 2 -9.85 -21.10 11.80
N ALA A 3 -10.38 -19.96 12.24
CA ALA A 3 -11.67 -19.87 12.93
C ALA A 3 -12.63 -18.89 12.24
N ARG A 4 -12.97 -19.15 10.97
CA ARG A 4 -13.76 -18.24 10.11
C ARG A 4 -15.06 -17.71 10.76
N ARG A 5 -15.79 -18.56 11.48
CA ARG A 5 -17.02 -18.16 12.21
C ARG A 5 -16.75 -17.17 13.34
N LEU A 6 -15.64 -17.33 14.05
CA LEU A 6 -15.24 -16.41 15.13
C LEU A 6 -14.78 -15.08 14.55
N GLU A 7 -13.99 -15.10 13.48
CA GLU A 7 -13.54 -13.89 12.77
C GLU A 7 -14.74 -13.05 12.29
N LEU A 8 -15.74 -13.70 11.68
CA LEU A 8 -16.97 -13.04 11.26
C LEU A 8 -17.75 -12.44 12.44
N ARG A 9 -17.88 -13.17 13.56
CA ARG A 9 -18.54 -12.66 14.77
C ARG A 9 -17.83 -11.43 15.34
N ILE A 10 -16.50 -11.48 15.45
CA ILE A 10 -15.68 -10.36 15.92
C ILE A 10 -15.90 -9.15 15.00
N ARG A 11 -15.80 -9.34 13.68
CA ARG A 11 -16.01 -8.27 12.71
C ARG A 11 -17.39 -7.63 12.85
N LEU A 12 -18.45 -8.43 12.88
CA LEU A 12 -19.83 -7.94 12.99
C LEU A 12 -20.06 -7.21 14.32
N PHE A 13 -19.53 -7.75 15.43
CA PHE A 13 -19.64 -7.10 16.74
C PHE A 13 -18.89 -5.76 16.76
N CYS A 14 -17.62 -5.74 16.35
CA CYS A 14 -16.83 -4.51 16.32
C CYS A 14 -17.44 -3.46 15.40
N ARG A 15 -17.85 -3.82 14.18
CA ARG A 15 -18.43 -2.87 13.20
C ARG A 15 -19.85 -2.43 13.54
N GLY A 16 -20.66 -3.34 14.08
CA GLY A 16 -22.06 -3.08 14.37
C GLY A 16 -22.28 -2.32 15.67
N VAL A 17 -21.48 -2.62 16.70
CA VAL A 17 -21.69 -2.13 18.07
C VAL A 17 -20.69 -1.03 18.46
N LEU A 18 -19.40 -1.25 18.18
CA LEU A 18 -18.35 -0.34 18.66
C LEU A 18 -17.98 0.75 17.64
N LEU A 19 -18.08 0.43 16.35
CA LEU A 19 -17.62 1.27 15.24
C LEU A 19 -18.79 1.62 14.29
N SER A 20 -20.00 1.76 14.84
CA SER A 20 -21.25 1.88 14.08
C SER A 20 -21.18 3.00 13.02
N PRO A 21 -21.66 2.76 11.78
CA PRO A 21 -21.72 3.78 10.74
C PRO A 21 -22.57 4.97 11.22
N GLY A 22 -21.97 6.16 11.31
CA GLY A 22 -22.64 7.39 11.77
C GLY A 22 -22.21 7.89 13.16
N GLY A 23 -21.38 7.13 13.88
CA GLY A 23 -20.73 7.62 15.10
C GLY A 23 -19.74 8.76 14.84
N ARG A 24 -19.41 9.55 15.88
CA ARG A 24 -18.37 10.59 15.75
C ARG A 24 -17.03 9.92 15.46
N ARG A 25 -16.24 10.53 14.59
CA ARG A 25 -14.90 10.03 14.24
C ARG A 25 -14.01 9.79 15.47
N SER A 26 -14.11 10.65 16.48
CA SER A 26 -13.45 10.50 17.78
C SER A 26 -13.79 9.21 18.50
N ASP A 27 -15.06 8.79 18.44
CA ASP A 27 -15.56 7.63 19.17
C ASP A 27 -15.07 6.35 18.48
N SER A 28 -15.10 6.34 17.14
CA SER A 28 -14.51 5.25 16.36
C SER A 28 -13.00 5.12 16.61
N ALA A 29 -12.27 6.23 16.68
CA ALA A 29 -10.84 6.24 16.99
C ALA A 29 -10.57 5.69 18.40
N PHE A 30 -11.37 6.11 19.38
CA PHE A 30 -11.30 5.62 20.75
C PHE A 30 -11.54 4.10 20.84
N TRP A 31 -12.65 3.61 20.28
CA TRP A 31 -12.97 2.18 20.33
C TRP A 31 -11.96 1.34 19.58
N LEU A 32 -11.52 1.77 18.40
CA LEU A 32 -10.50 1.06 17.65
C LEU A 32 -9.18 0.98 18.44
N THR A 33 -8.79 2.06 19.10
CA THR A 33 -7.62 2.09 20.00
C THR A 33 -7.77 1.07 21.13
N ARG A 34 -8.92 1.02 21.79
CA ARG A 34 -9.20 0.08 22.89
C ARG A 34 -9.25 -1.37 22.44
N ILE A 35 -9.66 -1.64 21.20
CA ILE A 35 -9.65 -2.99 20.63
C ILE A 35 -8.22 -3.45 20.34
N LEU A 36 -7.35 -2.56 19.83
CA LEU A 36 -6.02 -2.93 19.32
C LEU A 36 -4.92 -2.85 20.39
N LYS A 37 -4.75 -1.72 21.07
CA LYS A 37 -3.60 -1.45 21.97
C LYS A 37 -3.35 -2.50 23.06
N PRO A 38 -4.34 -3.24 23.59
CA PRO A 38 -4.08 -4.31 24.56
C PRO A 38 -3.27 -5.50 24.01
N TRP A 39 -3.14 -5.63 22.69
CA TRP A 39 -2.49 -6.78 22.06
C TRP A 39 -1.08 -6.47 21.55
N PRO A 40 -0.20 -7.48 21.42
CA PRO A 40 1.08 -7.31 20.69
C PRO A 40 0.86 -6.90 19.23
N MET A 41 1.83 -6.21 18.62
CA MET A 41 1.72 -5.61 17.27
C MET A 41 1.18 -6.57 16.20
N VAL A 42 1.71 -7.80 16.13
CA VAL A 42 1.25 -8.87 15.23
C VAL A 42 -0.26 -9.11 15.37
N ASN A 43 -0.76 -9.16 16.60
CA ASN A 43 -2.18 -9.37 16.87
C ASN A 43 -3.01 -8.13 16.59
N GLN A 44 -2.45 -6.92 16.73
CA GLN A 44 -3.11 -5.69 16.30
C GLN A 44 -3.34 -5.71 14.79
N ALA A 45 -2.32 -6.04 13.99
CA ALA A 45 -2.43 -6.16 12.54
C ALA A 45 -3.48 -7.21 12.14
N ARG A 46 -3.44 -8.40 12.76
CA ARG A 46 -4.43 -9.47 12.53
C ARG A 46 -5.85 -9.00 12.85
N LEU A 47 -6.07 -8.35 13.99
CA LEU A 47 -7.39 -7.86 14.38
C LEU A 47 -7.88 -6.77 13.44
N LEU A 48 -7.00 -5.83 13.07
CA LEU A 48 -7.34 -4.77 12.11
C LEU A 48 -7.78 -5.37 10.76
N TYR A 49 -7.06 -6.38 10.26
CA TYR A 49 -7.45 -7.10 9.04
C TYR A 49 -8.77 -7.87 9.21
N ILE A 50 -9.01 -8.53 10.34
CA ILE A 50 -10.29 -9.22 10.60
C ILE A 50 -11.46 -8.22 10.54
N ILE A 51 -11.29 -7.03 11.14
CA ILE A 51 -12.36 -6.04 11.25
C ILE A 51 -12.59 -5.29 9.92
N PHE A 52 -11.52 -4.98 9.16
CA PHE A 52 -11.62 -4.08 8.01
C PHE A 52 -11.10 -4.64 6.69
N GLY A 53 -10.38 -5.76 6.70
CA GLY A 53 -9.85 -6.38 5.49
C GLY A 53 -10.94 -6.91 4.55
N PRO A 54 -10.55 -7.35 3.35
CA PRO A 54 -11.45 -7.86 2.32
C PRO A 54 -12.32 -9.03 2.79
N VAL A 55 -13.56 -9.06 2.29
CA VAL A 55 -14.54 -10.11 2.59
C VAL A 55 -15.10 -10.72 1.32
N SER A 56 -15.57 -11.96 1.44
CA SER A 56 -16.27 -12.65 0.37
C SER A 56 -17.67 -12.07 0.19
N SER A 57 -18.02 -11.70 -1.04
CA SER A 57 -19.34 -11.14 -1.37
C SER A 57 -20.49 -12.12 -1.13
N ARG A 58 -20.21 -13.42 -1.00
CA ARG A 58 -21.23 -14.47 -0.84
C ARG A 58 -21.68 -14.65 0.61
N ASP A 59 -20.74 -14.55 1.56
CA ASP A 59 -20.96 -14.98 2.94
C ASP A 59 -20.35 -14.04 4.00
N GLY A 60 -19.67 -12.97 3.57
CA GLY A 60 -19.10 -11.94 4.45
C GLY A 60 -17.86 -12.38 5.22
N HIS A 61 -17.34 -13.60 4.99
CA HIS A 61 -16.14 -14.06 5.67
C HIS A 61 -14.90 -13.31 5.18
N VAL A 62 -13.94 -13.10 6.10
CA VAL A 62 -12.64 -12.48 5.80
C VAL A 62 -11.85 -13.36 4.84
N VAL A 63 -11.38 -12.77 3.74
CA VAL A 63 -10.61 -13.46 2.70
C VAL A 63 -9.15 -13.07 2.80
N TRP A 64 -8.38 -13.85 3.53
CA TRP A 64 -6.94 -13.62 3.74
C TRP A 64 -6.14 -13.76 2.44
N GLN A 65 -6.50 -14.74 1.60
CA GLN A 65 -5.78 -15.01 0.36
C GLN A 65 -5.89 -13.90 -0.68
N LYS A 66 -6.88 -13.01 -0.57
CA LYS A 66 -7.07 -11.92 -1.52
C LYS A 66 -5.85 -10.99 -1.59
N MET A 67 -5.09 -10.88 -0.51
CA MET A 67 -3.88 -10.05 -0.48
C MET A 67 -2.63 -10.74 -1.03
N ILE A 68 -2.67 -12.06 -1.23
CA ILE A 68 -1.50 -12.91 -1.51
C ILE A 68 -1.58 -13.50 -2.93
N GLU A 69 -2.76 -13.93 -3.36
CA GLU A 69 -2.93 -14.68 -4.61
C GLU A 69 -3.12 -13.78 -5.84
N GLY A 70 -3.65 -12.56 -5.68
CA GLY A 70 -3.86 -11.67 -6.82
C GLY A 70 -4.15 -10.21 -6.46
N PRO A 71 -4.29 -9.34 -7.47
CA PRO A 71 -4.63 -7.94 -7.27
C PRO A 71 -5.96 -7.77 -6.54
N THR A 72 -5.96 -6.99 -5.47
CA THR A 72 -7.17 -6.61 -4.72
C THR A 72 -7.68 -5.27 -5.21
N ASP A 73 -8.99 -5.18 -5.47
CA ASP A 73 -9.67 -3.94 -5.86
C ASP A 73 -9.69 -2.88 -4.74
N GLU A 74 -9.77 -1.61 -5.14
CA GLU A 74 -9.82 -0.47 -4.21
C GLU A 74 -10.96 -0.58 -3.19
N THR A 75 -12.15 -1.00 -3.63
CA THR A 75 -13.34 -1.03 -2.77
C THR A 75 -13.18 -1.99 -1.59
N SER A 76 -12.48 -3.11 -1.83
CA SER A 76 -12.16 -4.10 -0.82
C SER A 76 -11.14 -3.62 0.22
N LEU A 77 -10.25 -2.70 -0.17
CA LEU A 77 -9.22 -2.14 0.72
C LEU A 77 -9.66 -0.85 1.42
N LYS A 78 -10.67 -0.16 0.91
CA LYS A 78 -11.14 1.13 1.42
C LYS A 78 -11.38 1.12 2.93
N GLY A 79 -12.07 0.10 3.45
CA GLY A 79 -12.36 -0.01 4.88
C GLY A 79 -11.09 -0.09 5.73
N LEU A 80 -10.06 -0.80 5.26
CA LEU A 80 -8.78 -0.94 5.94
C LEU A 80 -7.97 0.36 5.87
N ALA A 81 -7.93 1.00 4.70
CA ALA A 81 -7.29 2.30 4.51
C ALA A 81 -7.90 3.40 5.41
N ASP A 82 -9.24 3.43 5.51
CA ASP A 82 -9.94 4.41 6.35
C ASP A 82 -9.70 4.17 7.85
N ALA A 83 -9.56 2.91 8.27
CA ALA A 83 -9.15 2.58 9.63
C ALA A 83 -7.71 3.03 9.93
N ILE A 84 -6.77 2.83 8.99
CA ILE A 84 -5.39 3.31 9.11
C ILE A 84 -5.35 4.85 9.20
N LYS A 85 -6.13 5.56 8.36
CA LYS A 85 -6.28 7.02 8.45
C LYS A 85 -6.85 7.48 9.78
N LEU A 86 -7.77 6.71 10.35
CA LEU A 86 -8.37 7.02 11.63
C LEU A 86 -7.33 6.94 12.76
N LEU A 87 -6.48 5.92 12.74
CA LEU A 87 -5.40 5.72 13.71
C LEU A 87 -4.26 6.73 13.54
N TYR A 88 -3.98 7.18 12.32
CA TYR A 88 -3.00 8.23 12.05
C TYR A 88 -3.52 9.65 12.37
N GLY A 89 -4.83 9.80 12.47
CA GLY A 89 -5.50 11.08 12.73
C GLY A 89 -5.20 11.63 14.13
N THR A 90 -5.36 12.95 14.29
CA THR A 90 -5.13 13.63 15.58
C THR A 90 -6.14 13.21 16.66
N GLU A 91 -7.25 12.60 16.25
CA GLU A 91 -8.27 12.06 17.14
C GLU A 91 -7.76 10.84 17.92
N ALA A 92 -6.82 10.07 17.36
CA ALA A 92 -6.25 8.86 17.96
C ALA A 92 -5.02 9.16 18.82
N ARG A 93 -5.19 9.94 19.90
CA ARG A 93 -4.08 10.48 20.73
C ARG A 93 -3.09 9.45 21.31
N GLU A 94 -3.47 8.18 21.40
CA GLU A 94 -2.61 7.09 21.90
C GLU A 94 -1.74 6.46 20.79
N TRP A 95 -1.85 6.94 19.55
CA TRP A 95 -1.09 6.45 18.40
C TRP A 95 -0.08 7.48 17.92
N THR A 96 1.17 7.05 17.83
CA THR A 96 2.21 7.80 17.13
C THR A 96 2.22 7.45 15.64
N ALA A 97 2.87 8.28 14.82
CA ALA A 97 3.11 7.93 13.42
C ALA A 97 3.87 6.61 13.29
N ASP A 98 4.88 6.39 14.14
CA ASP A 98 5.69 5.16 14.15
C ASP A 98 4.86 3.92 14.54
N ASP A 99 3.92 4.05 15.48
CA ASP A 99 2.99 2.96 15.82
C ASP A 99 2.17 2.54 14.60
N VAL A 100 1.62 3.52 13.86
CA VAL A 100 0.80 3.26 12.68
C VAL A 100 1.64 2.69 11.54
N ILE A 101 2.86 3.20 11.31
CA ILE A 101 3.77 2.66 10.30
C ILE A 101 4.16 1.22 10.65
N SER A 102 4.45 0.92 11.92
CA SER A 102 4.74 -0.44 12.38
C SER A 102 3.56 -1.38 12.18
N LEU A 103 2.33 -0.90 12.43
CA LEU A 103 1.11 -1.66 12.18
C LEU A 103 0.91 -1.98 10.69
N VAL A 104 1.19 -1.02 9.81
CA VAL A 104 1.13 -1.22 8.35
C VAL A 104 2.23 -2.17 7.87
N ASP A 105 3.44 -2.07 8.43
CA ASP A 105 4.54 -3.00 8.13
C ASP A 105 4.15 -4.43 8.51
N GLU A 106 3.58 -4.61 9.70
CA GLU A 106 3.13 -5.91 10.18
C GLU A 106 1.94 -6.46 9.38
N LEU A 107 1.00 -5.60 8.95
CA LEU A 107 -0.10 -6.02 8.05
C LEU A 107 0.45 -6.64 6.76
N SER A 108 1.51 -6.07 6.18
CA SER A 108 2.07 -6.50 4.90
C SER A 108 2.64 -7.93 4.89
N VAL A 109 2.80 -8.54 6.07
CA VAL A 109 3.33 -9.90 6.25
C VAL A 109 2.37 -10.86 6.96
N VAL A 110 1.15 -10.41 7.26
CA VAL A 110 0.16 -11.18 8.03
C VAL A 110 -1.03 -11.61 7.16
N PRO A 111 -1.38 -12.91 7.12
CA PRO A 111 -0.74 -14.06 7.77
C PRO A 111 0.49 -14.56 6.98
N GLN A 112 0.68 -14.05 5.77
CA GLN A 112 1.80 -14.28 4.87
C GLN A 112 2.09 -12.97 4.13
N GLU A 113 3.24 -12.90 3.46
CA GLU A 113 3.63 -11.74 2.66
C GLU A 113 2.58 -11.38 1.61
N TRP A 114 2.12 -10.14 1.65
CA TRP A 114 1.18 -9.59 0.68
C TRP A 114 1.89 -9.24 -0.62
N LEU A 115 1.15 -9.32 -1.72
CA LEU A 115 1.64 -8.82 -3.00
C LEU A 115 1.97 -7.33 -2.88
N MET A 116 3.12 -6.94 -3.44
CA MET A 116 3.58 -5.55 -3.44
C MET A 116 2.56 -4.60 -4.11
N GLU A 117 1.83 -5.06 -5.12
CA GLU A 117 0.73 -4.29 -5.73
C GLU A 117 -0.36 -3.94 -4.71
N ASN A 118 -0.72 -4.89 -3.85
CA ASN A 118 -1.76 -4.69 -2.83
C ASN A 118 -1.27 -3.79 -1.69
N ASN A 119 0.01 -3.89 -1.32
CA ASN A 119 0.65 -2.94 -0.40
C ASN A 119 0.67 -1.51 -0.97
N ALA A 120 1.07 -1.35 -2.24
CA ALA A 120 1.08 -0.06 -2.92
C ALA A 120 -0.32 0.57 -2.97
N ARG A 121 -1.34 -0.22 -3.33
CA ARG A 121 -2.74 0.23 -3.36
C ARG A 121 -3.25 0.63 -1.98
N LEU A 122 -2.96 -0.15 -0.93
CA LEU A 122 -3.34 0.22 0.44
C LEU A 122 -2.71 1.54 0.87
N LEU A 123 -1.42 1.76 0.57
CA LEU A 123 -0.71 2.99 0.93
C LEU A 123 -1.26 4.22 0.18
N LEU A 124 -1.53 4.08 -1.12
CA LEU A 124 -2.21 5.10 -1.93
C LEU A 124 -3.55 5.49 -1.31
N LEU A 125 -4.38 4.49 -0.98
CA LEU A 125 -5.69 4.70 -0.37
C LEU A 125 -5.61 5.29 1.03
N SER A 126 -4.56 5.00 1.79
CA SER A 126 -4.33 5.52 3.15
C SER A 126 -3.96 7.01 3.14
N GLY A 127 -3.56 7.56 2.00
CA GLY A 127 -3.35 8.98 1.79
C GLY A 127 -1.90 9.44 1.95
N ASN A 128 -1.63 10.66 1.47
CA ASN A 128 -0.29 11.18 1.21
C ASN A 128 0.63 11.19 2.43
N SER A 129 0.12 11.57 3.60
CA SER A 129 0.94 11.65 4.82
C SER A 129 1.42 10.26 5.25
N ILE A 130 0.53 9.27 5.24
CA ILE A 130 0.82 7.90 5.69
C ILE A 130 1.75 7.24 4.68
N CYS A 131 1.44 7.36 3.39
CA CYS A 131 2.27 6.84 2.31
C CYS A 131 3.70 7.42 2.38
N PHE A 132 3.83 8.75 2.50
CA PHE A 132 5.12 9.39 2.66
C PHE A 132 5.87 8.91 3.90
N THR A 133 5.24 8.91 5.09
CA THR A 133 5.89 8.50 6.34
C THR A 133 6.34 7.04 6.29
N PHE A 134 5.54 6.15 5.70
CA PHE A 134 5.92 4.75 5.49
C PHE A 134 7.18 4.64 4.61
N MET A 135 7.16 5.29 3.44
CA MET A 135 8.29 5.27 2.50
C MET A 135 9.54 5.94 3.08
N ALA A 136 9.38 7.03 3.80
CA ALA A 136 10.46 7.73 4.49
C ALA A 136 11.10 6.84 5.56
N SER A 137 10.30 6.08 6.33
CA SER A 137 10.82 5.08 7.28
C SER A 137 11.70 4.04 6.58
N LYS A 138 11.31 3.55 5.39
CA LYS A 138 12.15 2.63 4.61
C LYS A 138 13.44 3.29 4.12
N ALA A 139 13.37 4.54 3.66
CA ALA A 139 14.54 5.31 3.22
C ALA A 139 15.55 5.53 4.36
N VAL A 140 15.10 5.98 5.54
CA VAL A 140 15.94 6.20 6.72
C VAL A 140 16.63 4.90 7.16
N ASN A 141 15.95 3.77 7.04
CA ASN A 141 16.51 2.44 7.36
C ASN A 141 17.41 1.87 6.26
N GLY A 142 17.75 2.63 5.21
CA GLY A 142 18.64 2.18 4.14
C GLY A 142 18.03 1.12 3.21
N ARG A 143 16.71 0.90 3.25
CA ARG A 143 16.01 -0.15 2.48
C ARG A 143 15.71 0.28 1.05
N ALA A 144 16.73 0.76 0.34
CA ALA A 144 16.60 1.37 -0.99
C ALA A 144 16.00 0.42 -2.04
N VAL A 145 16.36 -0.87 -2.03
CA VAL A 145 15.85 -1.88 -2.97
C VAL A 145 14.37 -2.16 -2.74
N GLU A 146 13.97 -2.36 -1.48
CA GLU A 146 12.56 -2.58 -1.10
C GLU A 146 11.70 -1.37 -1.49
N LEU A 147 12.19 -0.18 -1.16
CA LEU A 147 11.53 1.08 -1.48
C LEU A 147 11.42 1.34 -2.99
N ALA A 148 12.46 1.00 -3.76
CA ALA A 148 12.44 1.09 -5.21
C ALA A 148 11.39 0.17 -5.83
N ARG A 149 11.33 -1.09 -5.37
CA ARG A 149 10.28 -2.03 -5.80
C ARG A 149 8.89 -1.49 -5.48
N LEU A 150 8.67 -1.01 -4.25
CA LEU A 150 7.40 -0.42 -3.85
C LEU A 150 7.01 0.77 -4.74
N MET A 151 7.96 1.63 -5.10
CA MET A 151 7.72 2.76 -6.00
C MET A 151 7.26 2.31 -7.39
N VAL A 152 7.89 1.27 -7.96
CA VAL A 152 7.46 0.71 -9.25
C VAL A 152 6.03 0.17 -9.16
N PHE A 153 5.68 -0.53 -8.08
CA PHE A 153 4.30 -0.99 -7.88
C PHE A 153 3.32 0.16 -7.64
N MET A 154 3.72 1.26 -7.00
CA MET A 154 2.89 2.47 -6.93
C MET A 154 2.63 3.06 -8.32
N VAL A 155 3.64 3.11 -9.19
CA VAL A 155 3.48 3.54 -10.59
C VAL A 155 2.52 2.60 -11.34
N LEU A 156 2.67 1.29 -11.18
CA LEU A 156 1.77 0.30 -11.77
C LEU A 156 0.32 0.51 -11.33
N VAL A 157 0.09 0.67 -10.01
CA VAL A 157 -1.24 0.93 -9.46
C VAL A 157 -1.78 2.27 -9.96
N CYS A 158 -0.94 3.31 -10.08
CA CYS A 158 -1.38 4.58 -10.64
C CYS A 158 -1.88 4.45 -12.08
N GLU A 159 -1.20 3.65 -12.91
CA GLU A 159 -1.65 3.40 -14.28
C GLU A 159 -2.94 2.58 -14.31
N LYS A 160 -3.01 1.48 -13.55
CA LYS A 160 -4.16 0.58 -13.51
C LYS A 160 -5.43 1.24 -13.00
N ASP A 161 -5.31 1.98 -11.89
CA ASP A 161 -6.44 2.57 -11.18
C ASP A 161 -6.66 4.04 -11.57
N LEU A 162 -5.96 4.52 -12.62
CA LEU A 162 -6.07 5.87 -13.19
C LEU A 162 -5.75 7.01 -12.20
N TYR A 163 -4.83 6.78 -11.27
CA TYR A 163 -4.28 7.85 -10.44
C TYR A 163 -3.28 8.73 -11.21
N CYS A 164 -3.12 9.97 -10.76
CA CYS A 164 -2.23 10.93 -11.40
C CYS A 164 -0.75 10.53 -11.27
N MET A 165 -0.04 10.37 -12.39
CA MET A 165 1.40 10.05 -12.38
C MET A 165 2.29 11.15 -11.80
N ASP A 166 1.90 12.42 -11.94
CA ASP A 166 2.58 13.55 -11.31
C ASP A 166 2.63 13.39 -9.76
N TRP A 167 1.61 12.78 -9.17
CA TRP A 167 1.63 12.44 -7.75
C TRP A 167 2.75 11.45 -7.41
N ALA A 168 2.92 10.39 -8.20
CA ALA A 168 3.94 9.36 -7.96
C ALA A 168 5.35 9.96 -8.08
N VAL A 169 5.59 10.81 -9.09
CA VAL A 169 6.86 11.52 -9.24
C VAL A 169 7.11 12.47 -8.07
N LYS A 170 6.11 13.25 -7.65
CA LYS A 170 6.23 14.14 -6.47
C LYS A 170 6.47 13.36 -5.19
N MET A 171 5.87 12.19 -5.03
CA MET A 171 6.12 11.30 -3.89
C MET A 171 7.56 10.80 -3.91
N MET A 172 8.04 10.30 -5.05
CA MET A 172 9.43 9.89 -5.23
C MET A 172 10.39 11.04 -4.89
N GLN A 173 10.16 12.25 -5.39
CA GLN A 173 10.99 13.41 -5.10
C GLN A 173 11.04 13.74 -3.61
N LYS A 174 9.91 13.63 -2.89
CA LYS A 174 9.88 13.83 -1.44
C LYS A 174 10.71 12.77 -0.72
N VAL A 175 10.57 11.50 -1.10
CA VAL A 175 11.34 10.40 -0.52
C VAL A 175 12.83 10.53 -0.83
N CYS A 176 13.20 10.94 -2.05
CA CYS A 176 14.59 11.22 -2.42
C CYS A 176 15.25 12.25 -1.50
N LYS A 177 14.49 13.25 -1.03
CA LYS A 177 15.00 14.28 -0.10
C LYS A 177 15.25 13.75 1.33
N VAL A 178 14.68 12.60 1.69
CA VAL A 178 14.89 11.95 2.99
C VAL A 178 16.29 11.34 3.09
N PHE A 179 16.85 10.86 1.98
CA PHE A 179 18.22 10.36 1.95
C PHE A 179 19.22 11.48 2.26
N SER A 180 20.15 11.18 3.16
CA SER A 180 21.06 12.16 3.74
C SER A 180 22.21 12.48 2.80
N THR A 181 22.67 11.49 2.02
CA THR A 181 23.83 11.65 1.14
C THR A 181 23.46 11.61 -0.35
N PRO A 182 24.21 12.30 -1.22
CA PRO A 182 24.04 12.17 -2.67
C PRO A 182 24.21 10.73 -3.18
N TRP A 183 25.10 9.96 -2.53
CA TRP A 183 25.31 8.56 -2.87
C TRP A 183 24.07 7.71 -2.59
N GLU A 184 23.44 7.86 -1.42
CA GLU A 184 22.19 7.16 -1.08
C GLU A 184 21.08 7.48 -2.08
N ARG A 185 20.95 8.75 -2.49
CA ARG A 185 19.98 9.20 -3.50
C ARG A 185 20.23 8.52 -4.84
N ASN A 186 21.48 8.54 -5.30
CA ASN A 186 21.85 7.89 -6.57
C ASN A 186 21.65 6.37 -6.51
N ASN A 187 21.97 5.74 -5.39
CA ASN A 187 21.73 4.32 -5.18
C ASN A 187 20.24 3.98 -5.23
N PHE A 188 19.38 4.79 -4.60
CA PHE A 188 17.93 4.62 -4.68
C PHE A 188 17.41 4.77 -6.11
N LEU A 189 17.82 5.81 -6.83
CA LEU A 189 17.41 6.02 -8.24
C LEU A 189 17.87 4.88 -9.15
N GLN A 190 19.10 4.40 -8.97
CA GLN A 190 19.59 3.22 -9.69
C GLN A 190 18.79 1.96 -9.34
N CYS A 191 18.43 1.77 -8.07
CA CYS A 191 17.57 0.67 -7.65
C CYS A 191 16.18 0.76 -8.27
N LEU A 192 15.64 1.98 -8.45
CA LEU A 192 14.35 2.23 -9.10
C LEU A 192 14.38 1.79 -10.57
N GLU A 193 15.34 2.28 -11.34
CA GLU A 193 15.49 1.91 -12.76
C GLU A 193 15.72 0.40 -12.93
N ASN A 194 16.60 -0.18 -12.12
CA ASN A 194 16.83 -1.61 -12.13
C ASN A 194 15.57 -2.41 -11.75
N SER A 195 14.68 -1.84 -10.92
CA SER A 195 13.43 -2.51 -10.55
C SER A 195 12.40 -2.45 -11.67
N PHE A 196 12.29 -1.33 -12.39
CA PHE A 196 11.49 -1.27 -13.62
C PHE A 196 11.97 -2.31 -14.64
N ALA A 197 13.26 -2.32 -14.95
CA ALA A 197 13.85 -3.25 -15.90
C ALA A 197 13.60 -4.72 -15.51
N ARG A 198 13.85 -5.09 -14.24
CA ARG A 198 13.60 -6.45 -13.76
C ARG A 198 12.13 -6.84 -13.87
N MET A 199 11.20 -6.01 -13.37
CA MET A 199 9.77 -6.33 -13.40
C MET A 199 9.21 -6.45 -14.82
N LEU A 200 9.66 -5.59 -15.74
CA LEU A 200 9.27 -5.70 -17.16
C LEU A 200 9.78 -6.99 -17.79
N MET A 201 11.02 -7.38 -17.50
CA MET A 201 11.58 -8.63 -18.00
C MET A 201 10.85 -9.85 -17.41
N ASP A 202 10.52 -9.84 -16.12
CA ASP A 202 9.77 -10.90 -15.46
C ASP A 202 8.37 -11.05 -16.10
N MET A 203 7.65 -9.93 -16.31
CA MET A 203 6.33 -9.95 -16.96
C MET A 203 6.42 -10.37 -18.43
N LEU A 204 7.43 -9.92 -19.16
CA LEU A 204 7.66 -10.35 -20.55
C LEU A 204 7.93 -11.85 -20.63
N GLN A 205 8.74 -12.39 -19.71
CA GLN A 205 9.00 -13.82 -19.64
C GLN A 205 7.72 -14.61 -19.35
N ALA A 206 6.88 -14.16 -18.42
CA ALA A 206 5.59 -14.79 -18.13
C ALA A 206 4.67 -14.81 -19.36
N VAL A 207 4.63 -13.71 -20.13
CA VAL A 207 3.88 -13.62 -21.40
C VAL A 207 4.43 -14.61 -22.44
N LEU A 208 5.75 -14.67 -22.62
CA LEU A 208 6.40 -15.55 -23.60
C LEU A 208 6.31 -17.03 -23.24
N ALA A 209 6.32 -17.36 -21.95
CA ALA A 209 6.15 -18.73 -21.45
C ALA A 209 4.74 -19.28 -21.70
N GLY A 210 3.79 -18.41 -22.08
CA GLY A 210 2.41 -18.80 -22.30
C GLY A 210 1.77 -19.35 -21.03
N GLU A 211 2.18 -18.83 -19.87
CA GLU A 211 1.49 -19.10 -18.61
C GLU A 211 0.03 -18.66 -18.80
N ARG A 212 -0.83 -19.65 -19.06
CA ARG A 212 -2.28 -19.48 -19.23
C ARG A 212 -2.87 -19.15 -17.87
N ASP A 213 -2.61 -17.93 -17.42
CA ASP A 213 -3.43 -17.31 -16.40
C ASP A 213 -4.83 -17.14 -16.99
N GLU A 214 -5.85 -17.38 -16.18
CA GLU A 214 -7.24 -17.20 -16.59
C GLU A 214 -7.40 -15.71 -17.00
N GLU A 215 -7.59 -15.46 -18.30
CA GLU A 215 -7.82 -14.15 -18.94
C GLU A 215 -6.61 -13.19 -19.07
N ASP A 216 -5.74 -13.35 -20.08
CA ASP A 216 -4.86 -12.28 -20.66
C ASP A 216 -4.10 -11.34 -19.68
N SER A 217 -3.99 -11.74 -18.41
CA SER A 217 -3.63 -10.90 -17.27
C SER A 217 -2.17 -10.49 -17.35
N SER A 218 -1.30 -11.43 -17.72
CA SER A 218 0.15 -11.20 -17.84
C SER A 218 0.48 -10.16 -18.91
N PHE A 219 -0.18 -10.20 -20.07
CA PHE A 219 0.03 -9.22 -21.13
C PHE A 219 -0.50 -7.84 -20.73
N LEU A 220 -1.67 -7.81 -20.08
CA LEU A 220 -2.26 -6.56 -19.61
C LEU A 220 -1.40 -5.91 -18.49
N ASN A 221 -0.86 -6.71 -17.57
CA ASN A 221 0.08 -6.25 -16.54
C ASN A 221 1.35 -5.66 -17.16
N LEU A 222 1.93 -6.34 -18.16
CA LEU A 222 3.08 -5.83 -18.91
C LEU A 222 2.74 -4.50 -19.59
N PHE A 223 1.60 -4.43 -20.27
CA PHE A 223 1.11 -3.22 -20.94
C PHE A 223 0.97 -2.04 -19.95
N HIS A 224 0.33 -2.26 -18.80
CA HIS A 224 0.20 -1.23 -17.77
C HIS A 224 1.54 -0.81 -17.19
N LEU A 225 2.47 -1.74 -16.94
CA LEU A 225 3.78 -1.37 -16.42
C LEU A 225 4.60 -0.56 -17.42
N MET A 226 4.54 -0.93 -18.72
CA MET A 226 5.21 -0.18 -19.78
C MET A 226 4.66 1.24 -19.92
N ASN A 227 3.33 1.41 -19.95
CA ASN A 227 2.72 2.73 -20.01
C ASN A 227 2.98 3.54 -18.74
N GLY A 228 2.87 2.90 -17.57
CA GLY A 228 3.18 3.51 -16.28
C GLY A 228 4.62 4.02 -16.23
N GLN A 229 5.59 3.22 -16.67
CA GLN A 229 6.99 3.64 -16.79
C GLN A 229 7.14 4.84 -17.73
N ALA A 230 6.55 4.80 -18.93
CA ALA A 230 6.65 5.89 -19.90
C ALA A 230 6.04 7.19 -19.35
N ASN A 231 4.86 7.12 -18.75
CA ASN A 231 4.19 8.27 -18.14
C ASN A 231 4.98 8.82 -16.94
N PHE A 232 5.51 7.96 -16.08
CA PHE A 232 6.34 8.34 -14.95
C PHE A 232 7.60 9.12 -15.40
N HIS A 233 8.32 8.60 -16.40
CA HIS A 233 9.50 9.27 -16.94
C HIS A 233 9.17 10.57 -17.68
N LYS A 234 8.04 10.61 -18.38
CA LYS A 234 7.52 11.85 -18.99
C LYS A 234 7.32 12.95 -17.95
N GLU A 235 6.71 12.64 -16.81
CA GLU A 235 6.54 13.60 -15.71
C GLU A 235 7.88 14.02 -15.08
N ILE A 236 8.85 13.12 -14.96
CA ILE A 236 10.23 13.47 -14.55
C ILE A 236 10.86 14.45 -15.54
N LEU A 237 10.73 14.20 -16.85
CA LEU A 237 11.26 15.08 -17.89
C LEU A 237 10.58 16.46 -17.84
N TYR A 238 9.26 16.53 -17.64
CA TYR A 238 8.57 17.80 -17.47
C TYR A 238 9.11 18.60 -16.28
N LEU A 239 9.38 17.95 -15.14
CA LEU A 239 9.97 18.63 -13.98
C LEU A 239 11.41 19.07 -14.21
N ALA A 240 12.21 18.26 -14.91
CA ALA A 240 13.59 18.60 -15.25
C ALA A 240 13.66 19.78 -16.24
N MET A 241 12.78 19.82 -17.24
CA MET A 241 12.71 20.88 -18.25
C MET A 241 11.98 22.13 -17.74
N GLY A 242 11.03 21.99 -16.82
CA GLY A 242 10.29 23.10 -16.21
C GLY A 242 11.06 23.83 -15.11
N SER A 243 12.06 23.19 -14.49
CA SER A 243 12.92 23.85 -13.50
C SER A 243 13.95 24.79 -14.12
N SER A 244 14.21 24.70 -15.44
CA SER A 244 15.09 25.62 -16.17
C SER A 244 14.46 26.96 -16.58
N SER A 245 13.15 27.17 -16.38
CA SER A 245 12.47 28.42 -16.75
C SER A 245 12.24 29.40 -15.59
N SER A 246 12.85 29.14 -14.42
CA SER A 246 12.71 29.98 -13.21
C SER A 246 14.05 30.44 -12.61
N SER A 247 15.11 30.45 -13.41
CA SER A 247 16.44 31.00 -13.07
C SER A 247 16.82 32.15 -13.97
#